data_AF-A0A164K0X4-F1
#
_entry.id   AF-A0A164K0X4-F1
#
_cell.length_a   1.000
_cell.length_b   1.000
_cell.length_c   1.000
_cell.angle_alpha   90.00
_cell.angle_beta   90.00
_cell.angle_gamma   90.00
#
_symmetry.space_group_name_H-M   'P 1'
#
loop_
_entity.id
_entity.type
_entity.pdbx_description
1 polymer ?
#
loop_
_entity_poly.entity_id
_entity_poly.type
_entity_poly.pdbx_seq_one_letter_code
_entity_poly.pdbx_strand_id
1 'polypeptide(L)'
;MDTMVWQSRQAQRTDVTVDQEECLIQCAESTVLVDYLHENLPLKGMPANGTPGYRVVKPKVPQVLYRQVLALGVDGSSGDNEYFATLYARALMIKPEKVDWSAKQETLTSLTFDSYPCPYSGFSVARFREGPAWRASGGTTGAPGTPVATAGSNATVTLEFTPPHAGAGPFTYTVNKLTGPTPTITAVPANLVTVTSSSGASVVLTVTGQTVGETDAYSVQATGANGSQSVPSTQSNPVTIKS
;
A
#
# COMPACT_ATOMS: atom_id res chain seq x y z
N MET A 1 -41.84 5.42 29.69
CA MET A 1 -40.65 4.54 29.74
C MET A 1 -40.32 4.20 28.30
N ASP A 2 -39.30 4.85 27.74
CA ASP A 2 -38.90 4.67 26.35
C ASP A 2 -37.76 3.64 26.31
N THR A 3 -38.10 2.42 25.93
CA THR A 3 -37.25 1.25 26.11
C THR A 3 -36.34 1.08 24.90
N MET A 4 -35.11 1.59 24.94
CA MET A 4 -33.99 1.20 24.06
C MET A 4 -34.27 1.14 22.53
N VAL A 5 -35.27 1.85 22.00
CA VAL A 5 -35.72 1.71 20.59
C VAL A 5 -34.73 2.33 19.58
N TRP A 6 -33.73 3.10 20.05
CA TRP A 6 -32.82 3.89 19.23
C TRP A 6 -31.41 3.34 19.05
N GLN A 7 -31.21 2.02 19.19
CA GLN A 7 -29.97 1.39 18.76
C GLN A 7 -29.99 1.16 17.24
N SER A 8 -28.82 1.28 16.59
CA SER A 8 -28.69 0.95 15.17
C SER A 8 -29.09 -0.51 14.95
N ARG A 9 -30.20 -0.74 14.25
CA ARG A 9 -30.68 -2.10 13.90
C ARG A 9 -29.79 -2.79 12.88
N GLN A 10 -28.72 -2.12 12.41
CA GLN A 10 -27.86 -2.67 11.36
C GLN A 10 -27.08 -3.88 11.87
N ALA A 11 -26.59 -3.87 13.11
CA ALA A 11 -25.90 -5.01 13.71
C ALA A 11 -26.79 -6.27 13.72
N GLN A 12 -28.08 -6.15 14.04
CA GLN A 12 -29.05 -7.25 14.00
C GLN A 12 -29.42 -7.70 12.56
N ARG A 13 -29.20 -6.85 11.55
CA ARG A 13 -29.53 -7.17 10.15
C ARG A 13 -28.38 -7.85 9.41
N THR A 14 -27.15 -7.75 9.92
CA THR A 14 -25.94 -8.31 9.31
C THR A 14 -25.36 -9.48 10.13
N ASP A 15 -26.15 -10.09 11.01
CA ASP A 15 -25.66 -11.01 12.04
C ASP A 15 -25.30 -12.42 11.51
N VAL A 16 -24.01 -12.74 11.50
CA VAL A 16 -23.41 -14.08 11.60
C VAL A 16 -22.34 -14.00 12.72
N THR A 17 -22.79 -13.71 13.94
CA THR A 17 -22.05 -13.80 15.21
C THR A 17 -20.78 -12.95 15.32
N VAL A 18 -20.97 -11.63 15.23
CA VAL A 18 -20.14 -10.51 15.74
C VAL A 18 -18.63 -10.52 15.45
N ASP A 19 -18.28 -10.12 14.21
CA ASP A 19 -16.95 -9.61 13.85
C ASP A 19 -17.05 -8.07 13.70
N GLN A 20 -16.91 -7.36 14.81
CA GLN A 20 -16.94 -5.89 14.85
C GLN A 20 -15.58 -5.38 15.30
N GLU A 21 -14.96 -4.56 14.47
CA GLU A 21 -13.68 -3.91 14.78
C GLU A 21 -13.94 -2.50 15.33
N GLU A 22 -13.26 -2.17 16.43
CA GLU A 22 -13.37 -0.90 17.13
C GLU A 22 -12.06 -0.10 17.01
N CYS A 23 -12.18 1.22 16.83
CA CYS A 23 -11.08 2.16 16.87
C CYS A 23 -11.17 3.00 18.15
N LEU A 24 -10.17 2.87 19.03
CA LEU A 24 -10.02 3.71 20.21
C LEU A 24 -9.02 4.83 19.94
N ILE A 25 -9.43 6.07 20.17
CA ILE A 25 -8.56 7.25 20.12
C ILE A 25 -8.55 7.88 21.51
N GLN A 26 -7.38 8.06 22.09
CA GLN A 26 -7.22 8.72 23.39
C GLN A 26 -6.61 10.11 23.18
N CYS A 27 -7.40 11.14 23.48
CA CYS A 27 -6.98 12.53 23.33
C CYS A 27 -6.51 13.09 24.68
N ALA A 28 -5.24 13.48 24.78
CA ALA A 28 -4.71 14.19 25.94
C ALA A 28 -5.08 15.68 25.97
N GLU A 29 -5.39 16.27 24.82
CA GLU A 29 -5.80 17.67 24.70
C GLU A 29 -7.33 17.79 24.75
N SER A 30 -7.85 18.62 25.64
CA SER A 30 -9.27 18.99 25.70
C SER A 30 -9.54 20.20 24.81
N THR A 31 -9.80 19.96 23.53
CA THR A 31 -10.20 21.00 22.56
C THR A 31 -11.69 21.00 22.32
N VAL A 32 -12.22 22.08 21.73
CA VAL A 32 -13.63 22.14 21.30
C VAL A 32 -13.97 20.98 20.35
N LEU A 33 -13.02 20.57 19.50
CA LEU A 33 -13.17 19.42 18.61
C LEU A 33 -13.39 18.13 19.38
N VAL A 34 -12.56 17.87 20.40
CA VAL A 34 -12.64 16.66 21.22
C VAL A 34 -13.95 16.61 21.98
N ASP A 35 -14.40 17.74 22.55
CA ASP A 35 -15.69 17.82 23.23
C ASP A 35 -16.87 17.55 22.29
N TYR A 36 -16.85 18.14 21.08
CA TYR A 36 -17.88 17.92 20.06
C TYR A 36 -17.90 16.47 19.57
N LEU A 37 -16.73 15.84 19.43
CA LEU A 37 -16.63 14.43 19.11
C LEU A 37 -17.19 13.58 20.25
N HIS A 38 -16.76 13.82 21.50
CA HIS A 38 -17.16 13.08 22.70
C HIS A 38 -18.67 13.14 22.97
N GLU A 39 -19.33 14.26 22.65
CA GLU A 39 -20.79 14.40 22.79
C GLU A 39 -21.57 14.02 21.52
N ASN A 40 -20.88 13.44 20.53
CA ASN A 40 -21.42 13.06 19.21
C ASN A 40 -22.18 14.18 18.51
N LEU A 41 -21.64 15.40 18.53
CA LEU A 41 -22.22 16.57 17.88
C LEU A 41 -21.71 16.70 16.42
N PRO A 42 -22.47 17.35 15.53
CA PRO A 42 -21.97 17.71 14.20
C PRO A 42 -20.78 18.67 14.30
N LEU A 43 -19.71 18.41 13.54
CA LEU A 43 -18.53 19.27 13.50
C LEU A 43 -18.76 20.58 12.71
N LYS A 44 -19.85 20.64 11.94
CA LYS A 44 -20.22 21.83 11.18
C LYS A 44 -20.78 22.90 12.14
N GLY A 45 -20.21 24.11 12.08
CA GLY A 45 -20.65 25.23 12.92
C GLY A 45 -20.13 25.15 14.36
N MET A 46 -19.15 24.29 14.62
CA MET A 46 -18.42 24.23 15.87
C MET A 46 -17.68 25.57 16.12
N PRO A 47 -17.73 26.13 17.35
CA PRO A 47 -17.02 27.36 17.67
C PRO A 47 -15.50 27.14 17.69
N ALA A 48 -14.73 28.23 17.58
CA ALA A 48 -13.28 28.18 17.70
C ALA A 48 -12.84 27.95 19.17
N ASN A 49 -11.67 27.34 19.36
CA ASN A 49 -11.04 27.22 20.68
C ASN A 49 -10.90 28.62 21.32
N GLY A 50 -11.32 28.77 22.58
CA GLY A 50 -11.25 30.04 23.31
C GLY A 50 -12.44 30.99 23.09
N THR A 51 -13.51 30.55 22.42
CA THR A 51 -14.74 31.36 22.28
C THR A 51 -15.30 31.74 23.66
N PRO A 52 -15.53 33.05 23.97
CA PRO A 52 -16.10 33.47 25.25
C PRO A 52 -17.46 32.83 25.53
N GLY A 53 -17.66 32.33 26.74
CA GLY A 53 -18.90 31.64 27.12
C GLY A 53 -19.09 30.26 26.48
N TYR A 54 -17.99 29.65 25.98
CA TYR A 54 -18.02 28.30 25.43
C TYR A 54 -18.70 27.30 26.38
N ARG A 55 -19.65 26.56 25.83
CA ARG A 55 -20.36 25.49 26.52
C ARG A 55 -20.79 24.45 25.49
N VAL A 56 -20.44 23.20 25.75
CA VAL A 56 -21.04 22.04 25.06
C VAL A 56 -22.12 21.44 25.94
N VAL A 57 -23.25 21.10 25.31
CA VAL A 57 -24.40 20.48 25.99
C VAL A 57 -24.72 19.18 25.29
N LYS A 58 -24.64 18.07 26.04
CA LYS A 58 -25.09 16.78 25.57
C LYS A 58 -26.58 16.86 25.19
N PRO A 59 -26.96 16.49 23.96
CA PRO A 59 -28.35 16.56 23.55
C PRO A 59 -29.20 15.55 24.34
N LYS A 60 -30.43 15.94 24.65
CA LYS A 60 -31.39 15.07 25.36
C LYS A 60 -31.66 13.76 24.60
N VAL A 61 -31.59 13.81 23.27
CA VAL A 61 -31.73 12.65 22.39
C VAL A 61 -30.40 12.43 21.67
N PRO A 62 -29.73 11.27 21.85
CA PRO A 62 -28.50 10.96 21.13
C PRO A 62 -28.75 10.95 19.62
N GLN A 63 -27.89 11.61 18.87
CA GLN A 63 -27.92 11.55 17.41
C GLN A 63 -27.03 10.43 16.91
N VAL A 64 -27.45 9.74 15.84
CA VAL A 64 -26.63 8.76 15.15
C VAL A 64 -25.89 9.48 14.03
N LEU A 65 -24.60 9.72 14.21
CA LEU A 65 -23.73 10.34 13.22
C LEU A 65 -22.65 9.36 12.79
N TYR A 66 -22.73 8.92 11.54
CA TYR A 66 -21.67 8.13 10.92
C TYR A 66 -20.51 9.03 10.52
N ARG A 67 -19.29 8.55 10.74
CA ARG A 67 -18.03 9.23 10.43
C ARG A 67 -17.12 8.32 9.63
N GLN A 68 -16.10 8.92 9.04
CA GLN A 68 -14.97 8.21 8.46
C GLN A 68 -13.77 8.48 9.36
N VAL A 69 -13.04 7.42 9.71
CA VAL A 69 -11.84 7.53 10.53
C VAL A 69 -10.68 6.97 9.74
N LEU A 70 -9.63 7.77 9.56
CA LEU A 70 -8.39 7.34 8.91
C LEU A 70 -7.27 7.52 9.93
N ALA A 71 -6.76 6.40 10.44
CA ALA A 71 -5.56 6.39 11.26
C ALA A 71 -4.35 6.22 10.35
N LEU A 72 -3.39 7.14 10.44
CA LEU A 72 -2.12 7.09 9.70
C LEU A 72 -1.00 6.94 10.72
N GLY A 73 -0.01 6.11 10.38
CA GLY A 73 1.19 5.98 11.19
C GLY A 73 2.42 5.72 10.34
N VAL A 74 3.53 6.11 10.93
CA VAL A 74 4.87 5.85 10.41
C VAL A 74 5.61 5.13 11.53
N ASP A 75 6.14 3.96 11.22
CA ASP A 75 7.03 3.21 12.09
C ASP A 75 8.42 3.15 11.44
N GLY A 76 9.46 3.05 12.26
CA GLY A 76 10.86 3.02 11.82
C GLY A 76 11.60 4.36 11.85
N SER A 77 12.83 4.34 11.37
CA SER A 77 13.75 5.49 11.40
C SER A 77 14.43 5.70 10.04
N SER A 78 14.71 6.97 9.73
CA SER A 78 15.43 7.51 8.55
C SER A 78 15.97 6.48 7.54
N GLY A 79 15.11 6.09 6.58
CA GLY A 79 15.48 5.25 5.43
C GLY A 79 14.61 4.00 5.30
N ASP A 80 14.23 3.42 6.44
CA ASP A 80 13.49 2.17 6.52
C ASP A 80 12.14 2.37 7.23
N ASN A 81 11.37 3.33 6.72
CA ASN A 81 10.05 3.62 7.29
C ASN A 81 9.02 2.60 6.78
N GLU A 82 8.21 2.07 7.68
CA GLU A 82 6.95 1.40 7.38
C GLU A 82 5.82 2.41 7.56
N TYR A 83 5.00 2.54 6.53
CA TYR A 83 3.79 3.36 6.53
C TYR A 83 2.60 2.44 6.69
N PHE A 84 1.73 2.77 7.64
CA PHE A 84 0.46 2.08 7.77
C PHE A 84 -0.69 3.08 7.79
N ALA A 85 -1.80 2.69 7.16
CA ALA A 85 -3.05 3.41 7.23
C ALA A 85 -4.19 2.44 7.51
N THR A 86 -5.07 2.79 8.44
CA THR A 86 -6.31 2.03 8.69
C THR A 86 -7.49 2.96 8.46
N LEU A 87 -8.31 2.62 7.47
CA LEU A 87 -9.51 3.36 7.11
C LEU A 87 -10.75 2.62 7.62
N TYR A 88 -11.51 3.29 8.46
CA TYR A 88 -12.86 2.92 8.83
C TYR A 88 -13.83 3.70 7.94
N ALA A 89 -14.36 3.03 6.92
CA ALA A 89 -15.14 3.67 5.85
C ALA A 89 -16.50 4.20 6.34
N ARG A 90 -17.03 3.60 7.41
CA ARG A 90 -18.23 4.05 8.09
C ARG A 90 -18.15 3.60 9.55
N ALA A 91 -17.92 4.55 10.45
CA ALA A 91 -17.80 4.31 11.88
C ALA A 91 -18.83 5.13 12.66
N LEU A 92 -19.30 4.60 13.78
CA LEU A 92 -20.20 5.30 14.70
C LEU A 92 -19.51 5.37 16.06
N MET A 93 -19.53 6.54 16.69
CA MET A 93 -19.02 6.61 18.06
C MET A 93 -19.95 5.83 18.99
N ILE A 94 -19.36 4.91 19.75
CA ILE A 94 -20.05 4.10 20.75
C ILE A 94 -19.53 4.47 22.13
N LYS A 95 -20.39 4.29 23.15
CA LYS A 95 -20.01 4.35 24.57
C LYS A 95 -19.00 5.46 24.90
N PRO A 96 -19.38 6.75 24.90
CA PRO A 96 -18.49 7.80 25.40
C PRO A 96 -18.06 7.43 26.82
N GLU A 97 -16.76 7.19 27.01
CA GLU A 97 -16.22 6.71 28.27
C GLU A 97 -16.23 7.82 29.32
N LYS A 98 -16.10 7.44 30.58
CA LYS A 98 -15.94 8.43 31.66
C LYS A 98 -14.57 9.08 31.51
N VAL A 99 -14.53 10.40 31.63
CA VAL A 99 -13.25 11.12 31.75
C VAL A 99 -12.86 11.12 33.22
N ASP A 100 -11.79 10.40 33.56
CA ASP A 100 -11.30 10.31 34.93
C ASP A 100 -10.38 11.50 35.26
N TRP A 101 -10.89 12.38 36.11
CA TRP A 101 -10.15 13.54 36.62
C TRP A 101 -9.34 13.12 37.86
N SER A 102 -8.15 12.55 37.63
CA SER A 102 -7.24 12.16 38.70
C SER A 102 -5.98 13.03 38.69
N ALA A 103 -5.42 13.30 39.88
CA ALA A 103 -4.14 14.03 39.99
C ALA A 103 -2.90 13.15 39.70
N LYS A 104 -3.08 11.82 39.57
CA LYS A 104 -1.98 10.85 39.44
C LYS A 104 -1.75 10.38 38.01
N GLN A 105 -2.75 10.55 37.15
CA GLN A 105 -2.71 10.14 35.75
C GLN A 105 -3.13 11.31 34.89
N GLU A 106 -2.58 11.36 33.69
CA GLU A 106 -3.02 12.29 32.66
C GLU A 106 -4.52 12.07 32.35
N THR A 107 -5.25 13.17 32.21
CA THR A 107 -6.67 13.12 31.84
C THR A 107 -6.75 12.86 30.34
N LEU A 108 -7.19 11.66 29.98
CA LEU A 108 -7.41 11.26 28.58
C LEU A 108 -8.90 11.23 28.29
N THR A 109 -9.30 11.86 27.18
CA THR A 109 -10.65 11.71 26.64
C THR A 109 -10.65 10.58 25.62
N SER A 110 -11.23 9.44 25.98
CA SER A 110 -11.41 8.31 25.07
C SER A 110 -12.56 8.55 24.09
N LEU A 111 -12.30 8.29 22.82
CA LEU A 111 -13.27 8.29 21.73
C LEU A 111 -13.24 6.90 21.08
N THR A 112 -14.31 6.11 21.27
CA THR A 112 -14.41 4.77 20.72
C THR A 112 -15.36 4.76 19.53
N PHE A 113 -14.89 4.28 18.39
CA PHE A 113 -15.66 4.19 17.15
C PHE A 113 -15.82 2.74 16.72
N ASP A 114 -17.06 2.29 16.59
CA ASP A 114 -17.41 0.97 16.08
C ASP A 114 -17.58 1.02 14.56
N SER A 115 -17.10 0.00 13.87
CA SER A 115 -17.13 -0.08 12.41
C SER A 115 -18.41 -0.72 11.89
N TYR A 116 -18.94 -0.16 10.80
CA TYR A 116 -20.14 -0.65 10.12
C TYR A 116 -19.85 -0.87 8.65
N PRO A 117 -20.44 -1.90 8.01
CA PRO A 117 -20.37 -2.05 6.56
C PRO A 117 -20.88 -0.80 5.85
N CYS A 118 -20.05 -0.26 4.97
CA CYS A 118 -20.40 0.88 4.14
C CYS A 118 -21.04 0.39 2.83
N PRO A 119 -22.29 0.78 2.52
CA PRO A 119 -22.98 0.32 1.31
C PRO A 119 -22.38 0.86 0.00
N TYR A 120 -21.56 1.91 0.08
CA TYR A 120 -20.93 2.53 -1.09
C TYR A 120 -19.53 1.98 -1.39
N SER A 121 -18.71 1.74 -0.36
CA SER A 121 -17.35 1.23 -0.54
C SER A 121 -17.27 -0.29 -0.50
N GLY A 122 -18.29 -0.99 0.01
CA GLY A 122 -18.34 -2.45 0.06
C GLY A 122 -17.50 -3.09 1.17
N PHE A 123 -16.83 -2.29 2.00
CA PHE A 123 -16.03 -2.74 3.15
C PHE A 123 -16.29 -1.89 4.40
N SER A 124 -16.03 -2.44 5.58
CA SER A 124 -16.08 -1.72 6.87
C SER A 124 -14.72 -1.10 7.22
N VAL A 125 -13.65 -1.91 7.14
CA VAL A 125 -12.27 -1.53 7.46
C VAL A 125 -11.34 -1.92 6.33
N ALA A 126 -10.43 -1.02 5.95
CA ALA A 126 -9.33 -1.31 5.03
C ALA A 126 -7.99 -0.97 5.68
N ARG A 127 -7.02 -1.86 5.53
CA ARG A 127 -5.65 -1.67 6.02
C ARG A 127 -4.71 -1.54 4.84
N PHE A 128 -3.91 -0.49 4.84
CA PHE A 128 -2.88 -0.21 3.86
C PHE A 128 -1.53 -0.28 4.56
N ARG A 129 -0.59 -0.96 3.92
CA ARG A 129 0.80 -1.02 4.37
C ARG A 129 1.70 -0.76 3.19
N GLU A 130 2.65 0.13 3.39
CA GLU A 130 3.62 0.52 2.37
C GLU A 130 4.92 0.98 3.02
N GLY A 131 5.89 1.34 2.20
CA GLY A 131 7.16 1.90 2.66
C GLY A 131 8.35 0.98 2.41
N PRO A 132 9.58 1.51 2.41
CA PRO A 132 10.78 0.73 2.12
C PRO A 132 10.92 -0.53 2.99
N ALA A 133 10.69 -0.42 4.31
CA ALA A 133 10.81 -1.56 5.23
C ALA A 133 9.74 -2.64 4.97
N TRP A 134 8.48 -2.22 4.77
CA TRP A 134 7.40 -3.15 4.42
C TRP A 134 7.70 -3.90 3.12
N ARG A 135 8.12 -3.19 2.06
CA ARG A 135 8.47 -3.82 0.78
C ARG A 135 9.69 -4.75 0.89
N ALA A 136 10.69 -4.37 1.69
CA ALA A 136 11.88 -5.18 1.95
C ALA A 136 11.54 -6.48 2.71
N SER A 137 10.51 -6.48 3.55
CA SER A 137 10.04 -7.71 4.24
C SER A 137 9.58 -8.81 3.26
N GLY A 138 9.19 -8.44 2.04
CA GLY A 138 8.85 -9.36 0.95
C GLY A 138 10.06 -10.08 0.32
N GLY A 139 11.28 -9.81 0.79
CA GLY A 139 12.52 -10.43 0.33
C GLY A 139 13.16 -9.73 -0.86
N THR A 140 14.37 -10.18 -1.21
CA THR A 140 15.16 -9.62 -2.31
C THR A 140 14.99 -10.42 -3.60
N THR A 141 14.97 -9.72 -4.74
CA THR A 141 14.95 -10.35 -6.06
C THR A 141 16.35 -10.86 -6.42
N GLY A 142 16.49 -12.16 -6.64
CA GLY A 142 17.74 -12.78 -7.09
C GLY A 142 18.10 -12.38 -8.53
N ALA A 143 19.38 -12.54 -8.91
CA ALA A 143 19.79 -12.31 -10.29
C ALA A 143 19.14 -13.34 -11.24
N PRO A 144 18.67 -12.92 -12.44
CA PRO A 144 18.32 -13.85 -13.51
C PRO A 144 19.51 -14.70 -13.93
N GLY A 145 19.25 -15.87 -14.51
CA GLY A 145 20.29 -16.68 -15.15
C GLY A 145 20.93 -15.96 -16.35
N THR A 146 22.07 -16.46 -16.81
CA THR A 146 22.73 -15.94 -18.01
C THR A 146 21.82 -16.09 -19.22
N PRO A 147 21.47 -15.00 -19.91
CA PRO A 147 20.65 -15.08 -21.11
C PRO A 147 21.41 -15.69 -22.28
N VAL A 148 20.73 -16.53 -23.04
CA VAL A 148 21.16 -17.01 -24.34
C VAL A 148 20.53 -16.12 -25.39
N ALA A 149 21.36 -15.39 -26.12
CA ALA A 149 20.92 -14.45 -27.15
C ALA A 149 20.89 -15.10 -28.53
N THR A 150 19.74 -15.02 -29.21
CA THR A 150 19.54 -15.54 -30.56
C THR A 150 19.01 -14.43 -31.46
N ALA A 151 19.68 -14.17 -32.59
CA ALA A 151 19.22 -13.17 -33.55
C ALA A 151 18.03 -13.71 -34.34
N GLY A 152 16.91 -12.99 -34.27
CA GLY A 152 15.77 -13.16 -35.15
C GLY A 152 15.94 -12.35 -36.44
N SER A 153 14.89 -12.34 -37.26
CA SER A 153 14.77 -11.46 -38.43
C SER A 153 14.27 -10.06 -38.04
N ASN A 154 14.34 -9.10 -38.94
CA ASN A 154 13.79 -7.75 -38.78
C ASN A 154 14.32 -7.02 -37.52
N ALA A 155 15.65 -7.03 -37.32
CA ALA A 155 16.27 -6.30 -36.21
C ALA A 155 15.77 -6.75 -34.81
N THR A 156 15.56 -8.06 -34.64
CA THR A 156 15.10 -8.66 -33.38
C THR A 156 16.14 -9.60 -32.75
N VAL A 157 16.11 -9.69 -31.42
CA VAL A 157 16.88 -10.66 -30.64
C VAL A 157 15.96 -11.29 -29.62
N THR A 158 16.02 -12.61 -29.49
CA THR A 158 15.37 -13.33 -28.38
C THR A 158 16.39 -13.64 -27.31
N LEU A 159 16.05 -13.36 -26.06
CA LEU A 159 16.85 -13.67 -24.88
C LEU A 159 16.13 -14.72 -24.06
N GLU A 160 16.70 -15.90 -23.94
CA GLU A 160 16.18 -16.98 -23.09
C GLU A 160 17.04 -17.14 -21.84
N PHE A 161 16.44 -17.14 -20.65
CA PHE A 161 17.15 -17.30 -19.38
C PHE A 161 16.28 -17.96 -18.32
N THR A 162 16.91 -18.52 -17.29
CA THR A 162 16.20 -18.98 -16.09
C THR A 162 15.73 -17.80 -15.25
N PRO A 163 14.48 -17.77 -14.75
CA PRO A 163 13.98 -16.69 -13.92
C PRO A 163 14.79 -16.55 -12.60
N PRO A 164 14.69 -15.40 -11.91
CA PRO A 164 15.27 -15.22 -10.58
C PRO A 164 14.92 -16.36 -9.62
N HIS A 165 15.92 -16.90 -8.90
CA HIS A 165 15.73 -18.05 -8.01
C HIS A 165 15.03 -17.71 -6.68
N ALA A 166 14.86 -16.41 -6.37
CA ALA A 166 14.29 -15.91 -5.12
C ALA A 166 13.68 -14.52 -5.33
N GLY A 167 12.70 -14.17 -4.51
CA GLY A 167 12.12 -12.84 -4.41
C GLY A 167 10.61 -12.79 -4.63
N ALA A 168 10.06 -11.59 -4.51
CA ALA A 168 8.64 -11.31 -4.64
C ALA A 168 8.21 -11.34 -6.11
N GLY A 169 8.01 -12.53 -6.69
CA GLY A 169 7.35 -12.66 -7.99
C GLY A 169 5.90 -12.13 -7.95
N PRO A 170 5.28 -11.78 -9.09
CA PRO A 170 5.81 -11.84 -10.46
C PRO A 170 6.91 -10.79 -10.73
N PHE A 171 7.71 -11.03 -11.77
CA PHE A 171 8.85 -10.19 -12.14
C PHE A 171 8.61 -9.40 -13.43
N THR A 172 9.13 -8.17 -13.48
CA THR A 172 9.35 -7.42 -14.71
C THR A 172 10.85 -7.37 -15.03
N TYR A 173 11.20 -7.12 -16.29
CA TYR A 173 12.59 -7.23 -16.76
C TYR A 173 13.04 -5.97 -17.50
N THR A 174 14.26 -5.53 -17.22
CA THR A 174 14.99 -4.53 -18.00
C THR A 174 16.17 -5.21 -18.70
N VAL A 175 16.45 -4.81 -19.94
CA VAL A 175 17.52 -5.37 -20.75
C VAL A 175 18.58 -4.30 -20.98
N ASN A 176 19.84 -4.64 -20.76
CA ASN A 176 20.98 -3.80 -21.13
C ASN A 176 21.69 -4.41 -22.33
N LYS A 177 21.95 -3.59 -23.35
CA LYS A 177 22.76 -3.91 -24.52
C LYS A 177 24.21 -3.53 -24.24
N LEU A 178 25.14 -4.40 -24.62
CA LEU A 178 26.58 -4.22 -24.52
C LEU A 178 27.17 -4.29 -25.92
N THR A 179 27.78 -3.18 -26.37
CA THR A 179 28.31 -3.05 -27.74
C THR A 179 29.81 -2.81 -27.73
N GLY A 180 30.53 -3.49 -28.64
CA GLY A 180 31.94 -3.26 -28.91
C GLY A 180 32.92 -4.03 -28.01
N PRO A 181 34.23 -3.94 -28.29
CA PRO A 181 35.28 -4.66 -27.56
C PRO A 181 35.53 -4.10 -26.16
N THR A 182 35.23 -2.81 -25.93
CA THR A 182 35.09 -2.20 -24.61
C THR A 182 33.60 -1.92 -24.42
N PRO A 183 32.88 -2.74 -23.64
CA PRO A 183 31.43 -2.75 -23.69
C PRO A 183 30.85 -1.44 -23.18
N THR A 184 30.23 -0.68 -24.08
CA THR A 184 29.35 0.42 -23.68
C THR A 184 28.00 -0.19 -23.29
N ILE A 185 27.60 0.00 -22.04
CA ILE A 185 26.34 -0.53 -21.52
C ILE A 185 25.25 0.52 -21.76
N THR A 186 24.23 0.16 -22.55
CA THR A 186 23.08 1.02 -22.84
C THR A 186 21.80 0.29 -22.47
N ALA A 187 20.95 0.91 -21.66
CA ALA A 187 19.63 0.35 -21.35
C ALA A 187 18.75 0.33 -22.61
N VAL A 188 18.15 -0.82 -22.92
CA VAL A 188 17.18 -0.93 -24.00
C VAL A 188 15.85 -0.31 -23.53
N PRO A 189 15.24 0.61 -24.31
CA PRO A 189 13.94 1.18 -23.97
C PRO A 189 12.88 0.10 -23.72
N ALA A 190 12.09 0.27 -22.66
CA ALA A 190 11.11 -0.73 -22.23
C ALA A 190 10.07 -1.07 -23.32
N ASN A 191 9.72 -0.13 -24.19
CA ASN A 191 8.80 -0.35 -25.32
C ASN A 191 9.37 -1.25 -26.43
N LEU A 192 10.68 -1.56 -26.39
CA LEU A 192 11.34 -2.48 -27.32
C LEU A 192 11.56 -3.87 -26.71
N VAL A 193 11.15 -4.09 -25.46
CA VAL A 193 11.29 -5.37 -24.76
C VAL A 193 9.91 -5.95 -24.50
N THR A 194 9.66 -7.16 -25.00
CA THR A 194 8.41 -7.89 -24.78
C THR A 194 8.71 -9.23 -24.10
N VAL A 195 7.97 -9.57 -23.05
CA VAL A 195 8.01 -10.92 -22.47
C VAL A 195 7.16 -11.84 -23.36
N THR A 196 7.82 -12.72 -24.12
CA THR A 196 7.18 -13.61 -25.09
C THR A 196 6.67 -14.89 -24.42
N SER A 197 7.40 -15.39 -23.44
CA SER A 197 6.94 -16.47 -22.56
C SER A 197 7.59 -16.38 -21.18
N SER A 198 6.87 -16.80 -20.15
CA SER A 198 7.38 -16.86 -18.77
C SER A 198 6.87 -18.11 -18.07
N SER A 199 7.79 -18.89 -17.53
CA SER A 199 7.53 -20.11 -16.75
C SER A 199 8.48 -20.17 -15.56
N GLY A 200 8.25 -21.10 -14.63
CA GLY A 200 9.15 -21.30 -13.49
C GLY A 200 10.57 -21.78 -13.86
N ALA A 201 10.80 -22.22 -15.10
CA ALA A 201 12.08 -22.76 -15.56
C ALA A 201 12.79 -21.86 -16.59
N SER A 202 12.02 -21.14 -17.42
CA SER A 202 12.55 -20.32 -18.51
C SER A 202 11.67 -19.10 -18.78
N VAL A 203 12.31 -17.98 -19.07
CA VAL A 203 11.72 -16.73 -19.53
C VAL A 203 12.35 -16.38 -20.88
N VAL A 204 11.51 -15.99 -21.84
CA VAL A 204 11.95 -15.55 -23.16
C VAL A 204 11.50 -14.11 -23.37
N LEU A 205 12.46 -13.23 -23.58
CA LEU A 205 12.22 -11.84 -23.99
C LEU A 205 12.49 -11.70 -25.49
N THR A 206 11.66 -10.93 -26.18
CA THR A 206 11.96 -10.43 -27.52
C THR A 206 12.34 -8.96 -27.42
N VAL A 207 13.53 -8.65 -27.92
CA VAL A 207 14.07 -7.30 -28.04
C VAL A 207 13.99 -6.88 -29.50
N THR A 208 13.39 -5.72 -29.78
CA THR A 208 13.20 -5.20 -31.15
C THR A 208 14.02 -3.93 -31.39
N GLY A 209 14.06 -3.46 -32.64
CA GLY A 209 14.73 -2.21 -33.00
C GLY A 209 16.25 -2.24 -32.86
N GLN A 210 16.87 -3.42 -33.02
CA GLN A 210 18.33 -3.58 -32.95
C GLN A 210 19.00 -3.17 -34.27
N THR A 211 20.24 -2.68 -34.21
CA THR A 211 20.96 -2.25 -35.41
C THR A 211 21.48 -3.47 -36.19
N VAL A 212 21.02 -3.66 -37.42
CA VAL A 212 21.43 -4.76 -38.29
C VAL A 212 22.94 -4.73 -38.54
N GLY A 213 23.60 -5.88 -38.47
CA GLY A 213 25.04 -6.03 -38.70
C GLY A 213 25.92 -5.76 -37.48
N GLU A 214 25.38 -5.18 -36.40
CA GLU A 214 26.12 -5.07 -35.13
C GLU A 214 26.21 -6.44 -34.44
N THR A 215 27.30 -6.65 -33.69
CA THR A 215 27.46 -7.80 -32.81
C THR A 215 27.42 -7.33 -31.38
N ASP A 216 26.34 -7.70 -30.68
CA ASP A 216 26.03 -7.22 -29.35
C ASP A 216 25.90 -8.37 -28.35
N ALA A 217 26.11 -8.09 -27.08
CA ALA A 217 25.72 -8.97 -25.97
C ALA A 217 24.68 -8.27 -25.09
N TYR A 218 23.97 -9.05 -24.26
CA TYR A 218 22.87 -8.53 -23.45
C TYR A 218 22.98 -9.02 -22.00
N SER A 219 22.57 -8.18 -21.05
CA SER A 219 22.28 -8.60 -19.68
C SER A 219 20.86 -8.23 -19.30
N VAL A 220 20.28 -8.99 -18.37
CA VAL A 220 18.90 -8.81 -17.93
C VAL A 220 18.88 -8.56 -16.43
N GLN A 221 18.11 -7.57 -15.99
CA GLN A 221 17.83 -7.30 -14.59
C GLN A 221 16.34 -7.52 -14.32
N ALA A 222 16.01 -8.16 -13.19
CA ALA A 222 14.63 -8.39 -12.79
C ALA A 222 14.21 -7.41 -11.70
N THR A 223 12.95 -7.01 -11.72
CA THR A 223 12.29 -6.26 -10.64
C THR A 223 11.11 -7.08 -10.13
N GLY A 224 11.08 -7.39 -8.83
CA GLY A 224 9.98 -8.08 -8.18
C GLY A 224 8.74 -7.20 -8.01
N ALA A 225 7.61 -7.82 -7.72
CA ALA A 225 6.34 -7.17 -7.41
C ALA A 225 6.42 -6.24 -6.19
N ASN A 226 7.37 -6.46 -5.28
CA ASN A 226 7.68 -5.56 -4.17
C ASN A 226 8.64 -4.41 -4.57
N GLY A 227 8.99 -4.28 -5.84
CA GLY A 227 9.93 -3.28 -6.35
C GLY A 227 11.41 -3.59 -6.08
N SER A 228 11.75 -4.73 -5.47
CA SER A 228 13.14 -5.13 -5.26
C SER A 228 13.82 -5.43 -6.61
N GLN A 229 14.94 -4.77 -6.87
CA GLN A 229 15.74 -4.97 -8.08
C GLN A 229 16.85 -5.99 -7.85
N SER A 230 17.03 -6.90 -8.79
CA SER A 230 18.18 -7.80 -8.80
C SER A 230 19.46 -7.07 -9.20
N VAL A 231 20.61 -7.70 -8.98
CA VAL A 231 21.80 -7.39 -9.78
C VAL A 231 21.54 -7.84 -11.23
N PRO A 232 22.04 -7.14 -12.27
CA PRO A 232 21.97 -7.65 -13.64
C PRO A 232 22.61 -9.03 -13.78
N SER A 233 22.08 -9.86 -14.67
CA SER A 233 22.67 -11.14 -15.03
C SER A 233 24.09 -10.95 -15.57
N THR A 234 24.85 -12.04 -15.62
CA THR A 234 26.03 -12.09 -16.50
C THR A 234 25.61 -11.88 -17.97
N GLN A 235 26.54 -11.38 -18.78
CA GLN A 235 26.28 -11.10 -20.20
C GLN A 235 26.01 -12.40 -20.99
N SER A 236 25.15 -12.29 -22.00
CA SER A 236 24.88 -13.36 -22.95
C SER A 236 26.10 -13.69 -23.81
N ASN A 237 25.98 -14.76 -24.61
CA ASN A 237 26.80 -14.90 -25.81
C ASN A 237 26.61 -13.66 -26.73
N PRO A 238 27.66 -13.20 -27.43
CA PRO A 238 27.51 -12.18 -28.44
C PRO A 238 26.67 -12.71 -29.60
N VAL A 239 25.88 -11.84 -30.23
CA VAL A 239 25.01 -12.19 -31.34
C VAL A 239 25.04 -11.11 -32.41
N THR A 240 25.20 -11.52 -33.67
CA THR A 240 25.16 -10.59 -34.82
C THR A 240 23.72 -10.40 -35.28
N ILE A 241 23.25 -9.15 -35.25
CA ILE A 241 21.87 -8.79 -35.59
C ILE A 241 21.62 -8.98 -37.08
N LYS A 242 20.51 -9.65 -37.42
CA LYS A 242 20.13 -9.94 -38.79
C LYS A 242 19.05 -8.97 -39.29
N SER A 243 19.04 -8.78 -40.61
CA SER A 243 17.96 -8.12 -41.35
C SER A 243 16.66 -8.89 -41.23
#